data_AF-A0A075GV10-F1
#
_entry.id   AF-A0A075GV10-F1
#
_cell.length_a   1.000
_cell.length_b   1.000
_cell.length_c   1.000
_cell.angle_alpha   90.00
_cell.angle_beta   90.00
_cell.angle_gamma   90.00
#
_symmetry.space_group_name_H-M   'P 1'
#
loop_
_entity.id
_entity.type
_entity.pdbx_description
1 polymer ?
#
loop_
_entity_poly.entity_id
_entity_poly.type
_entity_poly.pdbx_seq_one_letter_code
_entity_poly.pdbx_strand_id
1 'polypeptide(L)'
;FLPEEEIYQKMLLLLYAVFLVMYMELTSGIIRFSMLDTSIRTGEVYVMQVTKITSRYHRSLLITPLIASSVAGLTLLINLIIPAFVGLFDDVSAQRLSESVELTSVYGVALGTVMVFTVIAAMFAVNLPLRIQQMRERNA
;
A
#
# COMPACT_ATOMS: atom_id res chain seq x y z
N PHE A 1 -26.62 -3.09 11.89
CA PHE A 1 -26.51 -1.73 11.32
C PHE A 1 -25.37 -1.04 12.02
N LEU A 2 -24.33 -0.63 11.30
CA LEU A 2 -23.25 0.19 11.87
C LEU A 2 -23.79 1.61 12.12
N PRO A 3 -23.55 2.22 13.29
CA PRO A 3 -23.97 3.60 13.54
C PRO A 3 -23.33 4.54 12.52
N GLU A 4 -24.09 5.52 12.01
CA GLU A 4 -23.65 6.40 10.92
C GLU A 4 -22.30 7.09 11.22
N GLU A 5 -22.07 7.46 12.48
CA GLU A 5 -20.82 8.06 12.96
C GLU A 5 -19.58 7.18 12.72
N GLU A 6 -19.70 5.86 12.88
CA GLU A 6 -18.60 4.92 12.68
C GLU A 6 -18.26 4.77 11.18
N ILE A 7 -19.26 4.89 10.31
CA ILE A 7 -19.08 4.87 8.85
C ILE A 7 -18.33 6.14 8.41
N TYR A 8 -18.73 7.31 8.89
CA TYR A 8 -18.05 8.57 8.59
C TYR A 8 -16.61 8.58 9.09
N GLN A 9 -16.35 8.06 10.29
CA GLN A 9 -15.00 7.95 10.84
C GLN A 9 -14.09 7.05 9.99
N LYS A 10 -14.58 5.86 9.58
CA LYS A 10 -13.83 4.94 8.71
C LYS A 10 -13.57 5.55 7.33
N MET A 11 -14.55 6.27 6.78
CA MET A 11 -14.38 7.01 5.53
C MET A 11 -13.34 8.12 5.64
N LEU A 12 -13.35 8.89 6.74
CA LEU A 12 -12.34 9.93 6.99
C LEU A 12 -10.93 9.35 7.13
N LEU A 13 -10.79 8.24 7.86
CA LEU A 13 -9.51 7.55 8.02
C LEU A 13 -8.98 7.00 6.70
N LEU A 14 -9.86 6.42 5.89
CA LEU A 14 -9.52 5.96 4.55
C LEU A 14 -9.05 7.12 3.67
N LEU A 15 -9.81 8.22 3.66
CA LEU A 15 -9.47 9.41 2.90
C LEU A 15 -8.13 10.02 3.37
N TYR A 16 -7.90 10.12 4.68
CA TYR A 16 -6.63 10.56 5.26
C TYR A 16 -5.45 9.69 4.81
N ALA A 17 -5.59 8.36 4.88
CA ALA A 17 -4.54 7.43 4.45
C ALA A 17 -4.21 7.58 2.96
N VAL A 18 -5.22 7.70 2.10
CA VAL A 18 -5.04 7.92 0.65
C VAL A 18 -4.33 9.25 0.39
N PHE A 19 -4.77 10.34 1.02
CA PHE A 19 -4.14 11.65 0.84
C PHE A 19 -2.69 11.67 1.34
N LEU A 20 -2.40 11.03 2.47
CA LEU A 20 -1.06 10.96 3.04
C LEU A 20 -0.10 10.20 2.12
N VAL A 21 -0.54 9.07 1.56
CA VAL A 21 0.26 8.31 0.59
C VAL A 21 0.46 9.11 -0.69
N MET A 22 -0.61 9.72 -1.22
CA MET A 22 -0.54 10.59 -2.39
C MET A 22 0.45 11.75 -2.18
N TYR A 23 0.42 12.39 -1.02
CA TYR A 23 1.35 13.45 -0.65
C TYR A 23 2.80 12.96 -0.66
N MET A 24 3.09 11.84 0.02
CA MET A 24 4.43 11.25 0.06
C MET A 24 4.95 10.85 -1.33
N GLU A 25 4.10 10.27 -2.18
CA GLU A 25 4.45 9.87 -3.55
C GLU A 25 4.68 11.10 -4.46
N LEU A 26 3.83 12.12 -4.36
CA LEU A 26 4.00 13.37 -5.11
C LEU A 26 5.28 14.09 -4.70
N THR A 27 5.55 14.24 -3.40
CA THR A 27 6.78 14.86 -2.90
C THR A 27 8.03 14.08 -3.32
N SER A 28 8.03 12.77 -3.14
CA SER A 28 9.13 11.89 -3.59
C SER A 28 9.31 11.95 -5.11
N GLY A 29 8.21 12.08 -5.84
CA GLY A 29 8.18 12.24 -7.27
C GLY A 29 8.80 13.55 -7.76
N ILE A 30 8.43 14.67 -7.13
CA ILE A 30 9.00 16.00 -7.40
C ILE A 30 10.51 16.00 -7.16
N ILE A 31 10.99 15.42 -6.05
CA ILE A 31 12.43 15.33 -5.75
C ILE A 31 13.16 14.56 -6.85
N ARG A 32 12.61 13.43 -7.30
CA ARG A 32 13.22 12.59 -8.33
C ARG A 32 13.21 13.27 -9.71
N PHE A 33 12.13 13.96 -10.05
CA PHE A 33 12.05 14.73 -11.29
C PHE A 33 12.98 15.95 -11.26
N SER A 34 13.13 16.60 -10.10
CA SER A 34 14.08 17.70 -9.90
C SER A 34 15.54 17.25 -10.05
N MET A 35 15.88 16.06 -9.57
CA MET A 35 17.20 15.45 -9.81
C MET A 35 17.40 15.12 -11.29
N LEU A 36 16.36 14.63 -11.98
CA LEU A 36 16.41 14.36 -13.43
C LEU A 36 16.65 15.64 -14.23
N ASP A 37 15.91 16.71 -13.93
CA ASP A 37 16.05 18.01 -14.59
C ASP A 37 17.45 18.61 -14.36
N THR A 38 17.94 18.53 -13.12
CA THR A 38 19.29 18.98 -12.77
C THR A 38 20.36 18.17 -13.50
N SER A 39 20.22 16.84 -13.59
CA SER A 39 21.17 15.94 -14.26
C SER A 39 21.20 16.14 -15.79
N ILE A 40 20.07 16.49 -16.41
CA ILE A 40 20.01 16.89 -17.83
C ILE A 40 20.73 18.24 -18.03
N ARG A 41 20.51 19.20 -17.13
CA ARG A 41 21.10 20.55 -17.21
C ARG A 41 22.61 20.56 -16.94
N THR A 42 23.13 19.69 -16.07
CA THR A 42 24.57 19.54 -15.78
C THR A 42 25.29 18.67 -16.81
N GLY A 43 24.57 18.08 -17.77
CA GLY A 43 25.15 17.29 -18.86
C GLY A 43 25.62 15.88 -18.44
N GLU A 44 25.23 15.39 -17.26
CA GLU A 44 25.67 14.09 -16.74
C GLU A 44 24.98 12.90 -17.42
N VAL A 45 23.79 13.06 -18.02
CA VAL A 45 23.05 11.94 -18.64
C VAL A 45 22.49 12.34 -20.00
N TYR A 46 23.37 12.42 -21.00
CA TYR A 46 23.01 12.49 -22.42
C TYR A 46 22.93 11.08 -23.03
N VAL A 47 21.90 10.26 -22.74
CA VAL A 47 21.46 9.20 -23.71
C VAL A 47 20.18 8.42 -23.38
N MET A 48 19.59 8.49 -22.18
CA MET A 48 18.40 7.65 -21.94
C MET A 48 17.13 8.29 -22.50
N GLN A 49 16.37 7.53 -23.30
CA GLN A 49 15.05 7.87 -23.84
C GLN A 49 14.14 8.44 -22.75
N VAL A 50 14.07 9.77 -22.65
CA VAL A 50 13.35 10.51 -21.60
C VAL A 50 11.88 10.09 -21.54
N THR A 51 11.29 9.77 -22.70
CA THR A 51 9.92 9.28 -22.88
C THR A 51 9.65 7.94 -22.19
N LYS A 52 10.62 7.02 -22.14
CA LYS A 52 10.48 5.74 -21.39
C LYS A 52 10.52 5.96 -19.88
N ILE A 53 11.32 6.92 -19.41
CA ILE A 53 11.46 7.22 -17.99
C ILE A 53 10.22 7.95 -17.48
N THR A 54 9.72 8.96 -18.19
CA THR A 54 8.45 9.64 -17.86
C THR A 54 7.25 8.71 -17.92
N SER A 55 7.19 7.79 -18.89
CA SER A 55 6.12 6.77 -18.96
C SER A 55 6.12 5.82 -17.76
N ARG A 56 7.28 5.26 -17.37
CA ARG A 56 7.38 4.41 -16.16
C ARG A 56 7.04 5.18 -14.89
N TYR A 57 7.41 6.45 -14.84
CA TYR A 57 7.14 7.33 -13.72
C TYR A 57 5.64 7.61 -13.56
N HIS A 58 4.94 7.98 -14.63
CA HIS A 58 3.50 8.21 -14.59
C HIS A 58 2.73 6.95 -14.19
N ARG A 59 3.21 5.78 -14.63
CA ARG A 59 2.65 4.48 -14.25
C ARG A 59 2.89 4.18 -12.76
N SER A 60 4.05 4.51 -12.20
CA SER A 60 4.31 4.37 -10.75
C SER A 60 3.44 5.29 -9.91
N LEU A 61 3.24 6.54 -10.37
CA LEU A 61 2.44 7.55 -9.67
C LEU A 61 0.96 7.15 -9.55
N LEU A 62 0.48 6.28 -10.43
CA LEU A 62 -0.86 5.68 -10.33
C LEU A 62 -0.87 4.35 -9.56
N ILE A 63 0.11 3.48 -9.78
CA ILE A 63 0.11 2.13 -9.18
C ILE A 63 0.36 2.18 -7.67
N THR A 64 1.28 3.00 -7.18
CA THR A 64 1.61 3.04 -5.75
C THR A 64 0.42 3.45 -4.87
N PRO A 65 -0.27 4.59 -5.14
CA PRO A 65 -1.44 4.95 -4.34
C PRO A 65 -2.60 3.97 -4.50
N LEU A 66 -2.75 3.34 -5.66
CA LEU A 66 -3.78 2.30 -5.88
C LEU A 66 -3.55 1.10 -4.94
N ILE A 67 -2.32 0.60 -4.86
CA ILE A 67 -1.97 -0.54 -3.98
C ILE A 67 -2.17 -0.14 -2.52
N ALA A 68 -1.67 1.04 -2.11
CA ALA A 68 -1.81 1.50 -0.74
C ALA A 68 -3.28 1.70 -0.32
N SER A 69 -4.10 2.29 -1.20
CA SER A 69 -5.54 2.46 -0.97
C SER A 69 -6.25 1.11 -0.84
N SER A 70 -5.88 0.13 -1.68
CA SER A 70 -6.45 -1.22 -1.63
C SER A 70 -6.09 -1.92 -0.31
N VAL A 71 -4.83 -1.84 0.10
CA VAL A 71 -4.34 -2.43 1.35
C VAL A 71 -4.98 -1.77 2.57
N ALA A 72 -5.07 -0.44 2.60
CA ALA A 72 -5.73 0.30 3.67
C ALA A 72 -7.23 -0.04 3.76
N GLY A 73 -7.92 -0.11 2.60
CA GLY A 73 -9.32 -0.52 2.53
C GLY A 73 -9.55 -1.92 3.07
N LEU A 74 -8.72 -2.89 2.69
CA LEU A 74 -8.78 -4.26 3.22
C LEU A 74 -8.56 -4.31 4.74
N THR A 75 -7.64 -3.49 5.24
CA THR A 75 -7.32 -3.43 6.67
C THR A 75 -8.47 -2.84 7.47
N LEU A 76 -9.12 -1.79 6.98
CA LEU A 76 -10.26 -1.14 7.65
C LEU A 76 -11.53 -1.99 7.61
N LEU A 77 -11.72 -2.80 6.57
CA LEU A 77 -12.88 -3.67 6.38
C LEU A 77 -12.69 -5.07 6.97
N ILE A 78 -11.56 -5.33 7.64
CA ILE A 78 -11.26 -6.67 8.15
C ILE A 78 -12.30 -7.16 9.16
N ASN A 79 -12.92 -6.22 9.89
CA ASN A 79 -14.00 -6.48 10.84
C ASN A 79 -15.32 -6.93 10.16
N LEU A 80 -15.45 -6.73 8.85
CA LEU A 80 -16.56 -7.21 8.03
C LEU A 80 -16.18 -8.49 7.29
N ILE A 81 -14.93 -8.59 6.80
CA ILE A 81 -14.45 -9.70 5.97
C ILE A 81 -14.28 -10.98 6.79
N ILE A 82 -13.68 -10.92 7.99
CA ILE A 82 -13.40 -12.13 8.78
C ILE A 82 -14.70 -12.82 9.24
N PRO A 83 -15.68 -12.12 9.85
CA PRO A 83 -16.94 -12.76 10.24
C PRO A 83 -17.71 -13.32 9.02
N ALA A 84 -17.68 -12.63 7.87
CA ALA A 84 -18.33 -13.10 6.64
C ALA A 84 -17.71 -14.39 6.11
N PHE A 85 -16.38 -14.54 6.18
CA PHE A 85 -15.70 -15.77 5.76
C PHE A 85 -15.96 -16.93 6.74
N VAL A 86 -15.92 -16.67 8.05
CA VAL A 86 -16.21 -17.68 9.08
C VAL A 86 -17.67 -18.12 9.03
N GLY A 87 -18.60 -17.22 8.67
CA GLY A 87 -20.02 -17.53 8.47
C GLY A 87 -20.30 -18.52 7.36
N LEU A 88 -19.35 -18.78 6.45
CA LEU A 88 -19.51 -19.85 5.46
C LEU A 88 -19.37 -21.26 6.07
N PHE A 89 -18.83 -21.37 7.29
CA PHE A 89 -18.55 -22.64 7.95
C PHE A 89 -19.33 -22.81 9.26
N ASP A 90 -19.45 -21.75 10.06
CA ASP A 90 -20.17 -21.80 11.35
C ASP A 90 -20.83 -20.45 11.67
N ASP A 91 -22.16 -20.42 11.56
CA ASP A 91 -23.00 -19.25 11.81
C ASP A 91 -22.91 -18.74 13.26
N VAL A 92 -22.77 -19.64 14.25
CA VAL A 92 -22.76 -19.26 15.67
C VAL A 92 -21.43 -18.60 16.02
N SER A 93 -20.32 -19.15 15.52
CA SER A 93 -19.00 -18.56 15.68
C SER A 93 -18.87 -17.24 14.91
N ALA A 94 -19.48 -17.12 13.72
CA ALA A 94 -19.49 -15.90 12.92
C ALA A 94 -20.31 -14.77 13.56
N GLN A 95 -21.50 -15.07 14.08
CA GLN A 95 -22.33 -14.14 14.83
C GLN A 95 -21.55 -13.63 16.05
N ARG A 96 -20.92 -14.53 16.80
CA ARG A 96 -20.07 -14.17 17.94
C ARG A 96 -18.83 -13.40 17.53
N LEU A 97 -18.21 -13.65 16.38
CA LEU A 97 -17.10 -12.84 15.87
C LEU A 97 -17.56 -11.44 15.45
N SER A 98 -18.74 -11.34 14.83
CA SER A 98 -19.34 -10.06 14.46
C SER A 98 -19.76 -9.24 15.69
N GLU A 99 -20.11 -9.91 16.80
CA GLU A 99 -20.54 -9.28 18.06
C GLU A 99 -19.40 -9.12 19.09
N SER A 100 -18.36 -9.97 19.06
CA SER A 100 -17.30 -10.11 20.09
C SER A 100 -15.88 -9.92 19.56
N VAL A 101 -15.69 -9.12 18.53
CA VAL A 101 -14.43 -8.35 18.44
C VAL A 101 -14.64 -7.14 19.32
N GLU A 102 -14.23 -7.22 20.59
CA GLU A 102 -14.33 -6.12 21.56
C GLU A 102 -13.87 -4.81 20.91
N LEU A 103 -14.86 -3.95 20.62
CA LEU A 103 -14.81 -2.50 20.42
C LEU A 103 -13.55 -1.98 19.68
N THR A 104 -13.59 -1.83 18.35
CA THR A 104 -12.58 -1.03 17.62
C THR A 104 -11.12 -1.55 17.78
N SER A 105 -10.92 -2.79 18.23
CA SER A 105 -9.67 -3.18 18.88
C SER A 105 -8.43 -3.23 18.00
N VAL A 106 -7.34 -2.80 18.63
CA VAL A 106 -5.93 -2.94 18.26
C VAL A 106 -5.58 -4.33 17.71
N TYR A 107 -6.30 -5.39 18.11
CA TYR A 107 -6.06 -6.76 17.64
C TYR A 107 -6.48 -6.98 16.18
N GLY A 108 -7.61 -6.43 15.73
CA GLY A 108 -8.03 -6.55 14.32
C GLY A 108 -7.08 -5.79 13.38
N VAL A 109 -6.67 -4.59 13.81
CA VAL A 109 -5.65 -3.79 13.11
C VAL A 109 -4.29 -4.49 13.12
N ALA A 110 -3.86 -5.03 14.26
CA ALA A 110 -2.60 -5.76 14.35
C ALA A 110 -2.58 -7.00 13.46
N LEU A 111 -3.66 -7.77 13.43
CA LEU A 111 -3.77 -8.97 12.59
C LEU A 111 -3.77 -8.62 11.09
N GLY A 112 -4.48 -7.55 10.70
CA GLY A 112 -4.41 -7.01 9.34
C GLY A 112 -3.02 -6.50 8.98
N THR A 113 -2.34 -5.81 9.89
CA THR A 113 -0.98 -5.29 9.70
C THR A 113 0.02 -6.44 9.52
N VAL A 114 -0.10 -7.51 10.32
CA VAL A 114 0.71 -8.73 10.17
C VAL A 114 0.49 -9.35 8.80
N MET A 115 -0.77 -9.51 8.36
CA MET A 115 -1.09 -10.06 7.03
C MET A 115 -0.44 -9.24 5.91
N VAL A 116 -0.58 -7.91 5.96
CA VAL A 116 0.01 -6.99 4.97
C VAL A 116 1.53 -7.09 4.97
N PHE A 117 2.17 -7.10 6.14
CA PHE A 117 3.62 -7.25 6.24
C PHE A 117 4.09 -8.60 5.70
N THR A 118 3.36 -9.69 5.94
CA THR A 118 3.70 -11.00 5.37
C THR A 118 3.64 -10.99 3.85
N VAL A 119 2.61 -10.39 3.25
CA VAL A 119 2.47 -10.27 1.79
C VAL A 119 3.62 -9.43 1.20
N ILE A 120 3.92 -8.28 1.81
CA ILE A 120 5.03 -7.42 1.36
C ILE A 120 6.38 -8.14 1.53
N ALA A 121 6.60 -8.81 2.66
CA ALA A 121 7.83 -9.57 2.92
C ALA A 121 8.01 -10.72 1.90
N ALA A 122 6.95 -11.44 1.56
CA ALA A 122 6.99 -12.47 0.52
C ALA A 122 7.36 -11.89 -0.85
N MET A 123 6.72 -10.79 -1.25
CA MET A 123 7.04 -10.09 -2.50
C MET A 123 8.49 -9.58 -2.51
N PHE A 124 9.00 -9.10 -1.37
CA PHE A 124 10.38 -8.65 -1.24
C PHE A 124 11.36 -9.83 -1.31
N ALA A 125 11.05 -10.96 -0.67
CA ALA A 125 11.85 -12.18 -0.71
C ALA A 125 11.98 -12.73 -2.14
N VAL A 126 10.90 -12.71 -2.93
CA VAL A 126 10.92 -13.12 -4.35
C VAL A 126 11.79 -12.19 -5.19
N ASN A 127 11.81 -10.89 -4.90
CA ASN A 127 12.52 -9.88 -5.70
C ASN A 127 13.97 -9.62 -5.23
N LEU A 128 14.34 -10.15 -4.06
CA LEU A 128 15.67 -10.08 -3.45
C LEU A 128 16.80 -10.66 -4.31
N PRO A 129 16.69 -11.87 -4.90
CA PRO A 129 17.77 -12.45 -5.71
C PRO A 129 18.08 -11.60 -6.94
N LEU A 130 17.05 -11.03 -7.59
CA LEU A 130 17.20 -10.16 -8.75
C LEU A 130 17.96 -8.87 -8.40
N ARG A 131 17.66 -8.26 -7.25
CA ARG A 131 18.37 -7.06 -6.77
C ARG A 131 19.81 -7.34 -6.40
N ILE A 132 20.10 -8.48 -5.77
CA ILE A 132 21.47 -8.88 -5.44
C ILE A 132 22.29 -9.13 -6.72
N GLN A 133 21.69 -9.76 -7.74
CA GLN A 133 22.33 -9.94 -9.04
C GLN A 133 22.69 -8.60 -9.68
N GLN A 134 21.74 -7.65 -9.74
CA GLN A 134 21.97 -6.31 -10.29
C GLN A 134 23.04 -5.51 -9.53
N MET A 135 23.10 -5.64 -8.20
CA MET A 135 24.15 -4.99 -7.38
C MET A 135 25.53 -5.58 -7.66
N ARG A 136 25.60 -6.90 -7.86
CA ARG A 136 26.85 -7.60 -8.17
C ARG A 136 27.34 -7.28 -9.59
N GLU A 137 26.43 -7.13 -10.55
CA GLU A 137 26.74 -6.69 -11.92
C GLU A 137 27.19 -5.23 -11.99
N ARG A 138 26.71 -4.35 -11.10
CA ARG A 138 27.11 -2.93 -11.05
C ARG A 138 28.48 -2.71 -10.39
N ASN A 139 28.92 -3.64 -9.54
CA ASN A 139 30.19 -3.57 -8.81
C ASN A 139 31.31 -4.41 -9.46
N ALA A 140 31.01 -5.11 -10.56
CA ALA A 140 31.96 -5.81 -11.42
C ALA A 140 32.31 -4.96 -12.64
#